data_AF-A0A257H0S6-F1
#
_entry.id   AF-A0A257H0S6-F1
#
_cell.length_a   1.000
_cell.length_b   1.000
_cell.length_c   1.000
_cell.angle_alpha   90.00
_cell.angle_beta   90.00
_cell.angle_gamma   90.00
#
_symmetry.space_group_name_H-M   'P 1'
#
loop_
_entity.id
_entity.type
_entity.pdbx_description
1 polymer ?
#
loop_
_entity_poly.entity_id
_entity_poly.type
_entity_poly.pdbx_seq_one_letter_code
_entity_poly.pdbx_strand_id
1 'polypeptide(L)'
;MEVDFLQVTPANRIAVVEEGKADLECGSTTNNAERRQKVAFTVPHFITGARLLVKADRNYSRIEDFKGKKVVSTKGTTPLKVLEQANQSRSLGITILEAPDHAKAVEMVENGEADAFVMDDVLLYALAANRPQPKALKVVGKFLTTEPLAIMLNKNDLAFKKLVDEEMRRLVTSKEINAIYQKWFMQPIAPNNIALNMPVSYLLKDSWKYPTDIVPF
;
A
#
# COMPACT_ATOMS: atom_id res chain seq x y z
N MET A 1 -7.02 -12.47 25.39
CA MET A 1 -6.74 -13.36 24.26
C MET A 1 -5.29 -13.12 23.88
N GLU A 2 -4.51 -14.18 23.72
CA GLU A 2 -3.13 -14.08 23.23
C GLU A 2 -3.16 -13.79 21.72
N VAL A 3 -2.19 -13.01 21.22
CA VAL A 3 -2.11 -12.61 19.81
C VAL A 3 -0.77 -13.08 19.27
N ASP A 4 -0.82 -13.99 18.30
CA ASP A 4 0.36 -14.51 17.60
C ASP A 4 0.59 -13.76 16.29
N PHE A 5 1.83 -13.34 16.05
CA PHE A 5 2.20 -12.63 14.82
C PHE A 5 2.84 -13.59 13.81
N LEU A 6 2.21 -13.73 12.64
CA LEU A 6 2.75 -14.47 11.50
C LEU A 6 3.21 -13.49 10.42
N GLN A 7 4.48 -13.55 10.05
CA GLN A 7 5.01 -12.73 8.96
C GLN A 7 4.51 -13.23 7.60
N VAL A 8 4.04 -12.30 6.77
CA VAL A 8 3.56 -12.54 5.40
C VAL A 8 4.22 -11.61 4.39
N THR A 9 4.10 -11.95 3.12
CA THR A 9 4.50 -11.11 1.97
C THR A 9 3.25 -10.70 1.18
N PRO A 10 3.34 -9.66 0.33
CA PRO A 10 2.23 -9.31 -0.55
C PRO A 10 1.78 -10.46 -1.46
N ALA A 11 2.69 -11.37 -1.80
CA ALA A 11 2.44 -12.52 -2.66
C ALA A 11 1.74 -13.69 -1.94
N ASN A 12 1.97 -13.92 -0.64
CA ASN A 12 1.42 -15.07 0.07
C ASN A 12 0.26 -14.74 1.03
N ARG A 13 0.08 -13.46 1.43
CA ARG A 13 -0.89 -13.05 2.46
C ARG A 13 -2.31 -13.55 2.24
N ILE A 14 -2.78 -13.55 0.98
CA ILE A 14 -4.15 -14.00 0.65
C ILE A 14 -4.28 -15.49 0.93
N ALA A 15 -3.34 -16.31 0.46
CA ALA A 15 -3.36 -17.76 0.68
C ALA A 15 -3.26 -18.10 2.17
N VAL A 16 -2.42 -17.38 2.92
CA VAL A 16 -2.28 -17.56 4.38
C VAL A 16 -3.60 -17.33 5.11
N VAL A 17 -4.37 -16.29 4.74
CA VAL A 17 -5.68 -16.01 5.34
C VAL A 17 -6.77 -16.98 4.83
N GLU A 18 -6.76 -17.30 3.54
CA GLU A 18 -7.72 -18.23 2.92
C GLU A 18 -7.60 -19.65 3.50
N GLU A 19 -6.37 -20.11 3.75
CA GLU A 19 -6.05 -21.40 4.37
C GLU A 19 -6.22 -21.43 5.89
N GLY A 20 -6.56 -20.29 6.52
CA GLY A 20 -6.75 -20.20 7.98
C GLY A 20 -5.45 -20.26 8.79
N LYS A 21 -4.29 -19.99 8.18
CA LYS A 21 -3.01 -19.87 8.89
C LYS A 21 -2.87 -18.54 9.64
N ALA A 22 -3.59 -17.51 9.21
CA ALA A 22 -3.78 -16.26 9.95
C ALA A 22 -5.26 -15.87 9.91
N ASP A 23 -5.79 -15.39 11.03
CA ASP A 23 -7.20 -15.00 11.15
C ASP A 23 -7.50 -13.67 10.46
N LEU A 24 -6.54 -12.74 10.52
CA LEU A 24 -6.60 -11.45 9.84
C LEU A 24 -5.20 -10.95 9.44
N GLU A 25 -5.16 -10.06 8.46
CA GLU A 25 -3.99 -9.28 8.08
C GLU A 25 -4.37 -7.80 8.06
N CYS A 26 -3.66 -7.00 8.85
CA CYS A 26 -3.83 -5.56 8.95
C CYS A 26 -2.55 -4.84 8.51
N GLY A 27 -2.44 -4.56 7.22
CA GLY A 27 -1.29 -3.87 6.66
C GLY A 27 -1.68 -3.00 5.47
N SER A 28 -1.15 -3.35 4.30
CA SER A 28 -1.30 -2.58 3.05
C SER A 28 -2.00 -3.41 1.97
N THR A 29 -3.09 -4.08 2.33
CA THR A 29 -3.88 -4.86 1.37
C THR A 29 -5.04 -4.04 0.82
N THR A 30 -4.98 -3.77 -0.47
CA THR A 30 -6.07 -3.15 -1.23
C THR A 30 -7.30 -4.05 -1.28
N ASN A 31 -8.45 -3.54 -0.84
CA ASN A 31 -9.77 -4.14 -1.06
C ASN A 31 -10.19 -3.89 -2.52
N ASN A 32 -10.29 -4.96 -3.33
CA ASN A 32 -10.76 -4.88 -4.71
C ASN A 32 -11.62 -6.11 -5.08
N ALA A 33 -12.34 -6.01 -6.21
CA ALA A 33 -13.29 -7.05 -6.62
C ALA A 33 -12.66 -8.45 -6.78
N GLU A 34 -11.45 -8.51 -7.35
CA GLU A 34 -10.73 -9.77 -7.55
C GLU A 34 -10.41 -10.44 -6.20
N ARG A 35 -9.88 -9.68 -5.24
CA ARG A 35 -9.51 -10.21 -3.92
C ARG A 35 -10.73 -10.59 -3.10
N ARG A 36 -11.85 -9.86 -3.24
CA ARG A 36 -13.14 -10.19 -2.60
C ARG A 36 -13.70 -11.56 -2.99
N GLN A 37 -13.23 -12.16 -4.09
CA GLN A 37 -13.60 -13.53 -4.45
C GLN A 37 -12.96 -14.58 -3.52
N LYS A 38 -11.84 -14.25 -2.86
CA LYS A 38 -11.04 -15.17 -2.04
C LYS A 38 -11.15 -14.88 -0.54
N VAL A 39 -11.16 -13.60 -0.18
CA VAL A 39 -11.10 -13.09 1.20
C VAL A 39 -12.15 -12.00 1.40
N ALA A 40 -12.48 -11.69 2.65
CA ALA A 40 -13.29 -10.53 2.98
C ALA A 40 -12.40 -9.38 3.47
N PHE A 41 -12.97 -8.17 3.42
CA PHE A 41 -12.31 -6.95 3.85
C PHE A 41 -13.21 -6.17 4.80
N THR A 42 -12.59 -5.36 5.64
CA THR A 42 -13.27 -4.41 6.51
C THR A 42 -13.49 -3.05 5.84
N VAL A 43 -14.06 -2.10 6.58
CA VAL A 43 -14.01 -0.67 6.25
C VAL A 43 -12.55 -0.24 6.02
N PRO A 44 -12.23 0.46 4.91
CA PRO A 44 -10.87 0.93 4.67
C PRO A 44 -10.33 1.83 5.79
N HIS A 45 -9.16 1.47 6.32
CA HIS A 45 -8.44 2.28 7.31
C HIS A 45 -7.54 3.34 6.66
N PHE A 46 -7.27 3.20 5.35
CA PHE A 46 -6.47 4.15 4.59
C PHE A 46 -6.90 4.17 3.12
N ILE A 47 -6.74 5.31 2.43
CA ILE A 47 -6.91 5.41 0.97
C ILE A 47 -5.64 6.01 0.38
N THR A 48 -4.98 5.24 -0.48
CA THR A 48 -3.70 5.55 -1.13
C THR A 48 -3.82 5.44 -2.66
N GLY A 49 -2.71 5.48 -3.37
CA GLY A 49 -2.62 5.14 -4.78
C GLY A 49 -1.18 4.90 -5.23
N ALA A 50 -1.02 4.14 -6.30
CA ALA A 50 0.29 3.86 -6.85
C ALA A 50 0.96 5.13 -7.40
N ARG A 51 2.21 5.38 -7.01
CA ARG A 51 3.10 6.43 -7.50
C ARG A 51 4.49 5.85 -7.79
N LEU A 52 5.46 6.71 -8.08
CA LEU A 52 6.80 6.34 -8.51
C LEU A 52 7.84 6.83 -7.49
N LEU A 53 8.69 5.95 -6.98
CA LEU A 53 9.89 6.31 -6.23
C LEU A 53 11.11 6.23 -7.13
N VAL A 54 11.90 7.30 -7.15
CA VAL A 54 13.05 7.48 -8.04
C VAL A 54 14.23 8.07 -7.27
N LYS A 55 15.44 8.00 -7.83
CA LYS A 55 16.59 8.77 -7.31
C LYS A 55 16.32 10.28 -7.47
N ALA A 56 16.67 11.05 -6.44
CA ALA A 56 16.35 12.48 -6.36
C ALA A 56 17.06 13.33 -7.43
N ASP A 57 18.25 12.89 -7.87
CA ASP A 57 19.08 13.51 -8.91
C ASP A 57 18.53 13.32 -10.34
N ARG A 58 17.51 12.47 -10.53
CA ARG A 58 16.87 12.25 -11.84
C ARG A 58 15.68 13.16 -12.05
N ASN A 59 15.53 13.68 -13.27
CA ASN A 59 14.39 14.49 -13.66
C ASN A 59 13.23 13.63 -14.19
N TYR A 60 12.64 12.82 -13.30
CA TYR A 60 11.45 12.02 -13.57
C TYR A 60 10.25 12.61 -12.84
N SER A 61 9.11 12.60 -13.51
CA SER A 61 7.89 13.26 -13.04
C SER A 61 6.61 12.48 -13.31
N ARG A 62 6.62 11.53 -14.27
CA ARG A 62 5.46 10.74 -14.69
C ARG A 62 5.88 9.40 -15.29
N ILE A 63 4.93 8.48 -15.47
CA ILE A 63 5.20 7.11 -15.95
C ILE A 63 5.75 7.09 -17.39
N GLU A 64 5.40 8.07 -18.22
CA GLU A 64 5.89 8.21 -19.59
C GLU A 64 7.40 8.46 -19.67
N ASP A 65 7.99 9.02 -18.60
CA ASP A 65 9.44 9.30 -18.54
C ASP A 65 10.28 8.00 -18.47
N PHE A 66 9.61 6.85 -18.31
CA PHE A 66 10.21 5.52 -18.24
C PHE A 66 10.06 4.73 -19.54
N LYS A 67 9.67 5.35 -20.65
CA LYS A 67 9.64 4.68 -21.95
C LYS A 67 11.00 4.03 -22.27
N GLY A 68 11.01 2.72 -22.51
CA GLY A 68 12.22 1.92 -22.78
C GLY A 68 13.13 1.68 -21.57
N LYS A 69 12.70 2.01 -20.35
CA LYS A 69 13.51 1.91 -19.12
C LYS A 69 13.13 0.72 -18.26
N LYS A 70 13.86 0.52 -17.16
CA LYS A 70 13.58 -0.53 -16.17
C LYS A 70 12.76 0.03 -15.02
N VAL A 71 11.64 -0.59 -14.69
CA VAL A 71 10.82 -0.19 -13.54
C VAL A 71 10.53 -1.42 -12.71
N VAL A 72 10.79 -1.35 -11.40
CA VAL A 72 10.50 -2.44 -10.47
C VAL A 72 9.14 -2.24 -9.81
N SER A 73 8.45 -3.33 -9.51
CA SER A 73 7.37 -3.37 -8.54
C SER A 73 7.46 -4.65 -7.70
N THR A 74 6.64 -4.79 -6.66
CA THR A 74 6.69 -5.95 -5.76
C THR A 74 5.71 -7.02 -6.23
N LYS A 75 6.13 -8.28 -6.18
CA LYS A 75 5.31 -9.44 -6.56
C LYS A 75 3.99 -9.50 -5.78
N GLY A 76 2.90 -9.83 -6.46
CA GLY A 76 1.58 -10.01 -5.85
C GLY A 76 0.85 -8.71 -5.47
N THR A 77 1.32 -7.55 -5.95
CA THR A 77 0.74 -6.25 -5.62
C THR A 77 -0.15 -5.71 -6.74
N THR A 78 -1.08 -4.83 -6.37
CA THR A 78 -1.94 -4.07 -7.28
C THR A 78 -1.11 -3.07 -8.12
N PRO A 79 -0.13 -2.33 -7.57
CA PRO A 79 0.78 -1.50 -8.33
C PRO A 79 1.56 -2.21 -9.45
N LEU A 80 1.93 -3.49 -9.28
CA LEU A 80 2.55 -4.28 -10.35
C LEU A 80 1.59 -4.44 -11.54
N LYS A 81 0.35 -4.88 -11.29
CA LYS A 81 -0.69 -5.01 -12.33
C LYS A 81 -0.98 -3.68 -13.03
N VAL A 82 -0.97 -2.58 -12.29
CA VAL A 82 -1.18 -1.23 -12.83
C VAL A 82 -0.02 -0.81 -13.73
N LEU A 83 1.21 -1.11 -13.34
CA LEU A 83 2.39 -0.87 -14.16
C LEU A 83 2.33 -1.68 -15.47
N GLU A 84 1.97 -2.95 -15.41
CA GLU A 84 1.78 -3.81 -16.59
C GLU A 84 0.73 -3.24 -17.54
N GLN A 85 -0.45 -2.89 -17.01
CA GLN A 85 -1.55 -2.28 -17.79
C GLN A 85 -1.14 -0.94 -18.41
N ALA A 86 -0.47 -0.07 -17.66
CA ALA A 86 0.00 1.21 -18.18
C ALA A 86 1.08 1.03 -19.25
N ASN A 87 1.99 0.07 -19.06
CA ASN A 87 3.04 -0.25 -20.03
C ASN A 87 2.44 -0.72 -21.37
N GLN A 88 1.44 -1.61 -21.31
CA GLN A 88 0.74 -2.14 -22.48
C GLN A 88 -0.13 -1.07 -23.16
N SER A 89 -1.02 -0.40 -22.41
CA SER A 89 -1.98 0.56 -22.98
C SER A 89 -1.34 1.81 -23.57
N ARG A 90 -0.15 2.20 -23.09
CA ARG A 90 0.58 3.40 -23.56
C ARG A 90 1.80 3.07 -24.40
N SER A 91 2.04 1.79 -24.73
CA SER A 91 3.18 1.32 -25.51
C SER A 91 4.52 1.87 -25.02
N LEU A 92 4.75 1.79 -23.70
CA LEU A 92 5.93 2.38 -23.07
C LEU A 92 7.19 1.53 -23.25
N GLY A 93 7.05 0.23 -23.51
CA GLY A 93 8.21 -0.66 -23.66
C GLY A 93 9.09 -0.69 -22.40
N ILE A 94 8.49 -0.48 -21.23
CA ILE A 94 9.16 -0.63 -19.94
C ILE A 94 9.54 -2.09 -19.75
N THR A 95 10.79 -2.33 -19.34
CA THR A 95 11.21 -3.62 -18.79
C THR A 95 10.78 -3.67 -17.33
N ILE A 96 9.74 -4.46 -17.03
CA ILE A 96 9.20 -4.60 -15.67
C ILE A 96 10.06 -5.62 -14.91
N LEU A 97 10.54 -5.20 -13.74
CA LEU A 97 11.25 -6.05 -12.80
C LEU A 97 10.36 -6.34 -11.59
N GLU A 98 10.53 -7.51 -10.99
CA GLU A 98 9.73 -7.94 -9.86
C GLU A 98 10.60 -8.25 -8.64
N ALA A 99 10.42 -7.47 -7.57
CA ALA A 99 11.10 -7.69 -6.30
C ALA A 99 10.26 -8.60 -5.37
N PRO A 100 10.90 -9.44 -4.53
CA PRO A 100 10.19 -10.30 -3.58
C PRO A 100 9.46 -9.51 -2.47
N ASP A 101 9.98 -8.34 -2.11
CA ASP A 101 9.40 -7.44 -1.12
C ASP A 101 9.67 -5.97 -1.48
N HIS A 102 9.16 -5.05 -0.67
CA HIS A 102 9.28 -3.62 -0.91
C HIS A 102 10.68 -3.05 -0.61
N ALA A 103 11.38 -3.59 0.40
CA ALA A 103 12.71 -3.12 0.76
C ALA A 103 13.69 -3.42 -0.37
N LYS A 104 13.62 -4.63 -0.93
CA LYS A 104 14.42 -5.02 -2.09
C LYS A 104 14.12 -4.16 -3.32
N ALA A 105 12.85 -3.81 -3.55
CA ALA A 105 12.49 -2.93 -4.66
C ALA A 105 13.14 -1.54 -4.55
N VAL A 106 13.21 -0.96 -3.34
CA VAL A 106 13.90 0.31 -3.11
C VAL A 106 15.41 0.18 -3.32
N GLU A 107 16.03 -0.89 -2.84
CA GLU A 107 17.46 -1.16 -3.07
C GLU A 107 17.80 -1.24 -4.57
N MET A 108 16.93 -1.88 -5.37
CA MET A 108 17.11 -1.95 -6.83
C MET A 108 17.14 -0.56 -7.47
N VAL A 109 16.36 0.40 -6.96
CA VAL A 109 16.39 1.80 -7.42
C VAL A 109 17.66 2.52 -6.94
N GLU A 110 18.04 2.33 -5.68
CA GLU A 110 19.26 2.94 -5.12
C GLU A 110 20.51 2.52 -5.90
N ASN A 111 20.61 1.22 -6.20
CA ASN A 111 21.71 0.59 -6.94
C ASN A 111 21.67 0.85 -8.45
N GLY A 112 20.59 1.43 -8.98
CA GLY A 112 20.42 1.67 -10.41
C GLY A 112 20.10 0.42 -11.23
N GLU A 113 19.67 -0.67 -10.59
CA GLU A 113 19.12 -1.86 -11.26
C GLU A 113 17.76 -1.54 -11.91
N ALA A 114 16.99 -0.63 -11.31
CA ALA A 114 15.75 -0.06 -11.83
C ALA A 114 15.78 1.48 -11.79
N ASP A 115 15.11 2.12 -12.76
CA ASP A 115 14.97 3.59 -12.82
C ASP A 115 13.89 4.12 -11.86
N ALA A 116 12.90 3.29 -11.53
CA ALA A 116 11.82 3.61 -10.60
C ALA A 116 11.25 2.38 -9.92
N PHE A 117 10.66 2.60 -8.74
CA PHE A 117 9.80 1.65 -8.03
C PHE A 117 8.35 2.15 -8.05
N VAL A 118 7.42 1.33 -8.54
CA VAL A 118 5.97 1.63 -8.53
C VAL A 118 5.29 0.93 -7.37
N MET A 119 4.71 1.71 -6.45
CA MET A 119 3.98 1.23 -5.26
C MET A 119 3.09 2.34 -4.69
N ASP A 120 2.22 1.98 -3.74
CA ASP A 120 1.41 2.91 -2.95
C ASP A 120 2.26 4.02 -2.31
N ASP A 121 1.83 5.27 -2.45
CA ASP A 121 2.64 6.42 -2.04
C ASP A 121 3.02 6.42 -0.56
N VAL A 122 2.09 6.02 0.32
CA VAL A 122 2.33 5.87 1.75
C VAL A 122 3.47 4.88 2.04
N LEU A 123 3.56 3.78 1.29
CA LEU A 123 4.65 2.83 1.40
C LEU A 123 5.94 3.42 0.85
N LEU A 124 5.88 4.12 -0.29
CA LEU A 124 7.06 4.78 -0.87
C LEU A 124 7.68 5.81 0.10
N TYR A 125 6.85 6.66 0.73
CA TYR A 125 7.30 7.63 1.72
C TYR A 125 7.89 6.95 2.95
N ALA A 126 7.23 5.94 3.50
CA ALA A 126 7.72 5.20 4.66
C ALA A 126 9.05 4.47 4.36
N LEU A 127 9.16 3.80 3.21
CA LEU A 127 10.37 3.10 2.81
C LEU A 127 11.52 4.07 2.57
N ALA A 128 11.29 5.20 1.90
CA ALA A 128 12.29 6.25 1.69
C ALA A 128 12.79 6.84 3.01
N ALA A 129 11.87 7.14 3.95
CA ALA A 129 12.21 7.62 5.29
C ALA A 129 13.07 6.63 6.09
N ASN A 130 12.90 5.33 5.83
CA ASN A 130 13.67 4.27 6.47
C ASN A 130 15.04 3.98 5.83
N ARG A 131 15.39 4.65 4.71
CA ARG A 131 16.71 4.47 4.08
C ARG A 131 17.81 5.26 4.79
N PRO A 132 19.08 4.85 4.66
CA PRO A 132 20.21 5.62 5.22
C PRO A 132 20.35 7.03 4.64
N GLN A 133 19.93 7.25 3.38
CA GLN A 133 19.95 8.56 2.71
C GLN A 133 18.57 8.91 2.15
N PRO A 134 17.57 9.26 2.98
CA PRO A 134 16.20 9.51 2.51
C PRO A 134 16.11 10.58 1.41
N LYS A 135 16.96 11.61 1.50
CA LYS A 135 17.04 12.72 0.52
C LYS A 135 17.57 12.31 -0.85
N ALA A 136 18.18 11.12 -0.98
CA ALA A 136 18.62 10.57 -2.26
C ALA A 136 17.45 9.97 -3.06
N LEU A 137 16.26 9.86 -2.47
CA LEU A 137 15.05 9.33 -3.09
C LEU A 137 13.95 10.41 -3.09
N LYS A 138 13.06 10.33 -4.06
CA LYS A 138 11.85 11.15 -4.09
C LYS A 138 10.67 10.39 -4.69
N VAL A 139 9.47 10.72 -4.22
CA VAL A 139 8.21 10.21 -4.76
C VAL A 139 7.65 11.21 -5.76
N VAL A 140 7.39 10.76 -6.99
CA VAL A 140 6.96 11.56 -8.13
C VAL A 140 5.73 10.94 -8.80
N GLY A 141 5.21 11.59 -9.84
CA GLY A 141 4.00 11.14 -10.52
C GLY A 141 2.72 11.55 -9.82
N LYS A 142 1.64 11.58 -10.60
CA LYS A 142 0.27 11.55 -10.09
C LYS A 142 -0.07 10.11 -9.68
N PHE A 143 -1.14 9.95 -8.89
CA PHE A 143 -1.70 8.63 -8.64
C PHE A 143 -2.07 7.92 -9.95
N LEU A 144 -1.62 6.68 -10.09
CA LEU A 144 -2.02 5.77 -11.17
C LEU A 144 -3.29 4.99 -10.82
N THR A 145 -3.56 4.84 -9.51
CA THR A 145 -4.72 4.14 -8.95
C THR A 145 -5.28 4.86 -7.73
N THR A 146 -6.46 4.43 -7.29
CA THR A 146 -6.99 4.69 -5.95
C THR A 146 -7.14 3.35 -5.25
N GLU A 147 -6.52 3.21 -4.09
CA GLU A 147 -6.36 1.93 -3.39
C GLU A 147 -6.89 2.05 -1.96
N PRO A 148 -8.10 1.52 -1.68
CA PRO A 148 -8.61 1.44 -0.32
C PRO A 148 -7.91 0.29 0.42
N LEU A 149 -7.06 0.62 1.38
CA LEU A 149 -6.40 -0.37 2.23
C LEU A 149 -7.35 -0.75 3.38
N ALA A 150 -7.57 -2.05 3.55
CA ALA A 150 -8.47 -2.58 4.56
C ALA A 150 -7.87 -3.84 5.21
N ILE A 151 -8.33 -4.16 6.42
CA ILE A 151 -7.99 -5.43 7.06
C ILE A 151 -8.59 -6.56 6.23
N MET A 152 -7.76 -7.53 5.88
CA MET A 152 -8.12 -8.74 5.16
C MET A 152 -8.39 -9.87 6.16
N LEU A 153 -9.42 -10.67 5.93
CA LEU A 153 -9.79 -11.80 6.79
C LEU A 153 -10.48 -12.91 5.97
N ASN A 154 -10.68 -14.07 6.59
CA ASN A 154 -11.33 -15.19 5.92
C ASN A 154 -12.78 -14.84 5.56
N LYS A 155 -13.16 -15.03 4.28
CA LYS A 155 -14.52 -14.65 3.80
C LYS A 155 -15.64 -15.51 4.38
N ASN A 156 -15.32 -16.69 4.88
CA ASN A 156 -16.30 -17.63 5.42
C ASN A 156 -16.57 -17.41 6.92
N ASP A 157 -15.74 -16.62 7.61
CA ASP A 157 -15.95 -16.28 9.02
C ASP A 157 -16.74 -14.98 9.17
N LEU A 158 -18.06 -15.09 9.00
CA LEU A 158 -18.97 -13.95 9.06
C LEU A 158 -19.06 -13.34 10.46
N ALA A 159 -18.90 -14.15 11.51
CA ALA A 159 -18.99 -13.68 12.89
C ALA A 159 -17.76 -12.83 13.25
N PHE A 160 -16.56 -13.32 12.89
CA PHE A 160 -15.33 -12.56 13.11
C PHE A 160 -15.29 -11.31 12.24
N LYS A 161 -15.72 -11.39 10.97
CA LYS A 161 -15.88 -10.20 10.12
C LYS A 161 -16.71 -9.12 10.78
N LYS A 162 -17.91 -9.49 11.27
CA LYS A 162 -18.82 -8.55 11.91
C LYS A 162 -18.16 -7.87 13.11
N LEU A 163 -17.47 -8.64 13.95
CA LEU A 163 -16.75 -8.11 15.12
C LEU A 163 -15.67 -7.09 14.71
N VAL A 164 -14.83 -7.42 13.73
CA VAL A 164 -13.76 -6.51 13.30
C VAL A 164 -14.33 -5.27 12.61
N ASP A 165 -15.40 -5.40 11.82
CA ASP A 165 -16.09 -4.26 11.21
C ASP A 165 -16.72 -3.32 12.24
N GLU A 166 -17.35 -3.86 13.28
CA GLU A 166 -17.91 -3.08 14.38
C GLU A 166 -16.81 -2.28 15.10
N GLU A 167 -15.66 -2.88 15.35
CA GLU A 167 -14.50 -2.18 15.93
C GLU A 167 -13.93 -1.11 15.00
N MET A 168 -13.81 -1.39 13.70
CA MET A 168 -13.38 -0.38 12.72
C MET A 168 -14.34 0.81 12.66
N ARG A 169 -15.65 0.55 12.68
CA ARG A 169 -16.68 1.62 12.76
C ARG A 169 -16.60 2.37 14.08
N ARG A 170 -16.37 1.67 15.20
CA ARG A 170 -16.21 2.27 16.53
C ARG A 170 -15.02 3.23 16.54
N LEU A 171 -13.85 2.82 16.04
CA LEU A 171 -12.64 3.66 15.95
C LEU A 171 -12.87 4.94 15.14
N VAL A 172 -13.63 4.84 14.05
CA VAL A 172 -13.99 5.99 13.20
C VAL A 172 -14.97 6.92 13.92
N THR A 173 -16.07 6.37 14.44
CA THR A 173 -17.16 7.14 15.08
C THR A 173 -16.75 7.76 16.41
N SER A 174 -15.91 7.09 17.21
CA SER A 174 -15.33 7.62 18.44
C SER A 174 -14.20 8.63 18.19
N LYS A 175 -13.74 8.75 16.94
CA LYS A 175 -12.61 9.59 16.51
C LYS A 175 -11.24 9.13 17.00
N GLU A 176 -11.13 7.96 17.64
CA GLU A 176 -9.83 7.34 18.00
C GLU A 176 -8.92 7.15 16.80
N ILE A 177 -9.48 6.93 15.61
CA ILE A 177 -8.72 6.80 14.36
C ILE A 177 -7.84 8.04 14.08
N ASN A 178 -8.24 9.23 14.52
CA ASN A 178 -7.45 10.45 14.33
C ASN A 178 -6.17 10.45 15.18
N ALA A 179 -6.24 9.94 16.40
CA ALA A 179 -5.07 9.82 17.28
C ALA A 179 -4.09 8.78 16.72
N ILE A 180 -4.61 7.66 16.22
CA ILE A 180 -3.82 6.63 15.52
C ILE A 180 -3.12 7.26 14.30
N TYR A 181 -3.87 7.97 13.47
CA TYR A 181 -3.32 8.62 12.28
C TYR A 181 -2.25 9.66 12.64
N GLN A 182 -2.52 10.51 13.63
CA GLN A 182 -1.57 11.53 14.10
C GLN A 182 -0.24 10.91 14.56
N LYS A 183 -0.31 9.81 15.31
CA LYS A 183 0.88 9.10 15.79
C LYS A 183 1.73 8.56 14.64
N TRP A 184 1.12 7.96 13.63
CA TRP A 184 1.86 7.23 12.58
C TRP A 184 2.29 8.09 11.39
N PHE A 185 1.55 9.17 11.08
CA PHE A 185 1.77 9.95 9.86
C PHE A 185 2.25 11.38 10.11
N MET A 186 1.98 11.92 11.30
CA MET A 186 2.25 13.33 11.63
C MET A 186 3.27 13.51 12.75
N GLN A 187 3.70 12.44 13.41
CA GLN A 187 4.73 12.44 14.44
C GLN A 187 5.94 11.60 14.01
N PRO A 188 7.12 11.83 14.61
CA PRO A 188 8.26 10.96 14.44
C PRO A 188 7.94 9.50 14.79
N ILE A 189 8.27 8.58 13.88
CA ILE A 189 8.07 7.13 14.08
C ILE A 189 9.39 6.37 14.07
N ALA A 190 9.42 5.25 14.79
CA ALA A 190 10.54 4.31 14.77
C ALA A 190 10.76 3.70 13.37
N PRO A 191 11.98 3.25 13.04
CA PRO A 191 13.18 3.27 13.87
C PRO A 191 13.97 4.58 13.81
N ASN A 192 13.76 5.41 12.78
CA ASN A 192 14.64 6.55 12.49
C ASN A 192 14.16 7.89 13.08
N ASN A 193 13.04 7.89 13.82
CA ASN A 193 12.45 9.09 14.42
C ASN A 193 12.16 10.18 13.38
N ILE A 194 11.60 9.77 12.23
CA ILE A 194 11.22 10.66 11.12
C ILE A 194 9.69 10.71 11.05
N ALA A 195 9.13 11.90 10.87
CA ALA A 195 7.71 12.09 10.58
C ALA A 195 7.48 12.02 9.07
N LEU A 196 6.45 11.29 8.63
CA LEU A 196 6.09 11.22 7.22
C LEU A 196 5.45 12.52 6.72
N ASN A 197 4.89 13.34 7.63
CA ASN A 197 4.19 14.59 7.34
C ASN A 197 3.09 14.42 6.27
N MET A 198 2.36 13.31 6.37
CA MET A 198 1.27 12.99 5.46
C MET A 198 -0.07 13.33 6.12
N PRO A 199 -0.71 14.48 5.80
CA PRO A 199 -2.02 14.79 6.33
C PRO A 199 -3.09 13.86 5.75
N VAL A 200 -4.17 13.63 6.52
CA VAL A 200 -5.32 12.83 6.09
C VAL A 200 -5.83 13.32 4.75
N SER A 201 -5.87 12.43 3.75
CA SER A 201 -6.36 12.77 2.41
C SER A 201 -7.85 13.10 2.44
N TYR A 202 -8.31 13.91 1.47
CA TYR A 202 -9.74 14.22 1.35
C TYR A 202 -10.59 12.95 1.24
N LEU A 203 -10.16 11.99 0.41
CA LEU A 203 -10.87 10.72 0.20
C LEU A 203 -10.99 9.93 1.50
N LEU A 204 -9.91 9.81 2.28
CA LEU A 204 -9.93 9.08 3.55
C LEU A 204 -10.81 9.80 4.59
N LYS A 205 -10.72 11.13 4.67
CA LYS A 205 -11.57 11.92 5.56
C LYS A 205 -13.05 11.79 5.19
N ASP A 206 -13.36 11.72 3.90
CA ASP A 206 -14.72 11.57 3.41
C ASP A 206 -15.26 10.16 3.67
N SER A 207 -14.45 9.11 3.46
CA SER A 207 -14.84 7.72 3.74
C SER A 207 -15.15 7.48 5.22
N TRP A 208 -14.49 8.21 6.12
CA TRP A 208 -14.78 8.16 7.56
C TRP A 208 -16.10 8.82 7.99
N LYS A 209 -16.71 9.66 7.15
CA LYS A 209 -18.06 10.21 7.46
C LYS A 209 -19.13 9.11 7.41
N TYR A 210 -18.96 8.16 6.50
CA TYR A 210 -19.88 7.07 6.26
C TYR A 210 -19.09 5.76 6.06
N PRO A 211 -18.51 5.19 7.14
CA PRO A 211 -17.62 4.03 7.04
C PRO A 211 -18.35 2.82 6.45
N THR A 212 -17.85 2.33 5.32
CA THR A 212 -18.39 1.18 4.58
C THR A 212 -17.26 0.30 4.04
N ASP A 213 -17.47 -1.00 4.03
CA ASP A 213 -16.60 -2.01 3.40
C ASP A 213 -16.95 -2.24 1.91
N ILE A 214 -18.06 -1.65 1.45
CA ILE A 214 -18.47 -1.60 0.04
C ILE A 214 -17.65 -0.51 -0.65
N VAL A 215 -16.64 -0.93 -1.42
CA VAL A 215 -15.82 -0.05 -2.25
C VAL A 215 -16.16 -0.22 -3.74
N PRO A 216 -16.10 0.85 -4.55
CA PRO A 216 -16.57 0.83 -5.94
C PRO A 216 -15.75 -0.02 -6.93
N PHE A 217 -14.57 -0.51 -6.53
CA PHE A 217 -13.60 -1.21 -7.39
C PHE A 217 -13.11 -2.52 -6.76
#